data_AF-A0A1G4JDV0-F1
#
_entry.id   AF-A0A1G4JDV0-F1
#
_cell.length_a   1.000
_cell.length_b   1.000
_cell.length_c   1.000
_cell.angle_alpha   90.00
_cell.angle_beta   90.00
_cell.angle_gamma   90.00
#
_symmetry.space_group_name_H-M   'P 1'
#
loop_
_entity.id
_entity.type
_entity.pdbx_description
1 polymer ?
#
loop_
_entity_poly.entity_id
_entity_poly.type
_entity_poly.pdbx_seq_one_letter_code
_entity_poly.pdbx_strand_id
1 'polypeptide(L)'
;MLEPLIFFSKLAFRLPYALGKSWLSGKYQDFDIWKTLTIVFVMECANSLDPWTLKWLVNPLLSIANRIGFWWLGAGQTYGLIRWIFQEPNAPVLMYVHGGGMCLDMIPCSLVYLRHLKKEVGCLSIAYVDYSLCERYPKAIEEVWNEYQKLVSQGHRVWLLGDSAGGNLCLNVLQRCVVEESVLPEKCVAISPWLNVTKTESFVSRTTSVDFLTWNQLAMFKNVYAPNGNYTDPHLNLETNFDVEAWTNVLASTKLLILCGEDEILYPEIIRFAQKLRNIDSDRIELVSQPRGVHCDTMMFDLRASEGNARCLEETIKFLGPEL
;
A
#
# COMPACT_ATOMS: atom_id res chain seq x y z
N MET A 1 19.98 -18.56 16.45
CA MET A 1 18.71 -17.90 16.06
C MET A 1 17.97 -17.48 17.31
N LEU A 2 18.36 -16.33 17.84
CA LEU A 2 17.74 -15.69 19.02
C LEU A 2 16.86 -14.51 18.63
N GLU A 3 16.85 -14.13 17.35
CA GLU A 3 16.24 -12.92 16.81
C GLU A 3 14.72 -12.88 17.10
N PRO A 4 13.92 -13.94 16.88
CA PRO A 4 12.52 -13.94 17.30
C PRO A 4 12.32 -13.82 18.80
N LEU A 5 13.16 -14.49 19.59
CA LEU A 5 13.09 -14.39 21.05
C LEU A 5 13.38 -12.96 21.50
N ILE A 6 14.36 -12.30 20.88
CA ILE A 6 14.68 -10.88 21.11
C ILE A 6 13.49 -10.00 20.71
N PHE A 7 12.87 -10.24 19.54
CA PHE A 7 11.69 -9.53 19.08
C PHE A 7 10.54 -9.61 20.10
N PHE A 8 10.12 -10.82 20.47
CA PHE A 8 9.03 -11.02 21.43
C PHE A 8 9.38 -10.49 22.82
N SER A 9 10.63 -10.63 23.26
CA SER A 9 11.07 -10.08 24.55
C SER A 9 10.96 -8.55 24.55
N LYS A 10 11.47 -7.88 23.51
CA LYS A 10 11.34 -6.42 23.38
C LYS A 10 9.88 -5.98 23.38
N LEU A 11 9.04 -6.65 22.60
CA LEU A 11 7.62 -6.32 22.50
C LEU A 11 6.90 -6.50 23.86
N ALA A 12 7.16 -7.59 24.58
CA ALA A 12 6.55 -7.86 25.88
C ALA A 12 6.87 -6.79 26.94
N PHE A 13 8.10 -6.25 26.93
CA PHE A 13 8.48 -5.19 27.86
C PHE A 13 8.03 -3.79 27.41
N ARG A 14 8.12 -3.49 26.12
CA ARG A 14 7.88 -2.13 25.61
C ARG A 14 6.41 -1.83 25.38
N LEU A 15 5.60 -2.80 24.96
CA LEU A 15 4.20 -2.57 24.63
C LEU A 15 3.37 -2.05 25.82
N PRO A 16 3.45 -2.62 27.05
CA PRO A 16 2.72 -2.07 28.19
C PRO A 16 3.14 -0.63 28.52
N TYR A 17 4.45 -0.34 28.44
CA TYR A 17 4.98 1.00 28.64
C TYR A 17 4.48 1.98 27.56
N ALA A 18 4.51 1.58 26.29
CA ALA A 18 4.05 2.39 25.17
C ALA A 18 2.56 2.71 25.30
N LEU A 19 1.73 1.73 25.67
CA LEU A 19 0.30 1.92 25.93
C LEU A 19 0.05 2.91 27.07
N GLY A 20 0.73 2.74 28.20
CA GLY A 20 0.61 3.67 29.34
C GLY A 20 1.08 5.08 28.98
N LYS A 21 2.19 5.21 28.26
CA LYS A 21 2.70 6.50 27.78
C LYS A 21 1.74 7.17 26.79
N SER A 22 1.17 6.41 25.86
CA SER A 22 0.19 6.92 24.89
C SER A 22 -1.06 7.46 25.58
N TRP A 23 -1.58 6.74 26.58
CA TRP A 23 -2.70 7.20 27.41
C TRP A 23 -2.41 8.55 28.09
N LEU A 24 -1.22 8.69 28.69
CA LEU A 24 -0.82 9.91 29.40
C LEU A 24 -0.50 11.09 28.46
N SER A 25 -0.08 10.81 27.23
CA SER A 25 0.42 11.84 26.31
C SER A 25 -0.67 12.74 25.72
N GLY A 26 -1.93 12.31 25.74
CA GLY A 26 -3.04 13.00 25.09
C GLY A 26 -3.00 13.02 23.55
N LYS A 27 -1.97 12.44 22.91
CA LYS A 27 -1.78 12.48 21.45
C LYS A 27 -2.92 11.82 20.64
N TYR A 28 -3.61 10.86 21.27
CA TYR A 28 -4.64 10.02 20.67
C TYR A 28 -6.05 10.33 21.19
N GLN A 29 -6.26 11.50 21.83
CA GLN A 29 -7.55 11.83 22.47
C GLN A 29 -8.75 11.80 21.52
N ASP A 30 -8.52 12.06 20.23
CA ASP A 30 -9.56 12.08 19.20
C ASP A 30 -9.80 10.69 18.58
N PHE A 31 -9.03 9.67 18.96
CA PHE A 31 -9.17 8.31 18.45
C PHE A 31 -10.01 7.44 19.36
N ASP A 32 -10.75 6.52 18.75
CA ASP A 32 -11.34 5.43 19.51
C ASP A 32 -10.25 4.52 20.11
N ILE A 33 -10.64 3.76 21.13
CA ILE A 33 -9.73 2.90 21.86
C ILE A 33 -9.11 1.81 20.97
N TRP A 34 -9.85 1.29 19.99
CA TRP A 34 -9.34 0.25 19.11
C TRP A 34 -8.30 0.80 18.15
N LYS A 35 -8.55 1.95 17.54
CA LYS A 35 -7.58 2.64 16.67
C LYS A 35 -6.29 2.94 17.44
N THR A 36 -6.42 3.46 18.66
CA THR A 36 -5.25 3.74 19.53
C THR A 36 -4.47 2.47 19.85
N LEU A 37 -5.14 1.39 20.27
CA LEU A 37 -4.49 0.11 20.59
C LEU A 37 -3.79 -0.47 19.37
N THR A 38 -4.44 -0.46 18.20
CA THR A 38 -3.86 -0.95 16.95
C THR A 38 -2.63 -0.16 16.54
N ILE A 39 -2.70 1.18 16.56
CA ILE A 39 -1.56 2.03 16.20
C ILE A 39 -0.37 1.75 17.12
N VAL A 40 -0.57 1.76 18.43
CA VAL A 40 0.52 1.54 19.39
C VAL A 40 1.09 0.14 19.26
N PHE A 41 0.25 -0.88 19.07
CA PHE A 41 0.70 -2.26 18.86
C PHE A 41 1.54 -2.41 17.59
N VAL A 42 1.04 -1.91 16.45
CA VAL A 42 1.72 -2.02 15.15
C VAL A 42 3.03 -1.23 15.17
N MET A 43 3.03 -0.02 15.74
CA MET A 43 4.23 0.79 15.90
C MET A 43 5.30 0.04 16.71
N GLU A 44 4.91 -0.64 17.78
CA GLU A 44 5.88 -1.33 18.63
C GLU A 44 6.38 -2.65 18.04
N CYS A 45 5.54 -3.33 17.24
CA CYS A 45 5.98 -4.41 16.37
C CYS A 45 7.00 -3.89 15.36
N ALA A 46 6.69 -2.81 14.65
CA ALA A 46 7.57 -2.18 13.66
C ALA A 46 8.93 -1.78 14.26
N ASN A 47 8.95 -1.19 15.45
CA ASN A 47 10.17 -0.77 16.14
C ASN A 47 11.05 -1.94 16.63
N SER A 48 10.46 -3.11 16.80
CA SER A 48 11.16 -4.30 17.33
C SER A 48 11.58 -5.27 16.22
N LEU A 49 10.99 -5.16 15.02
CA LEU A 49 11.13 -6.11 13.94
C LEU A 49 12.47 -5.99 13.21
N ASP A 50 13.13 -7.13 13.01
CA ASP A 50 14.37 -7.24 12.24
C ASP A 50 14.16 -8.06 10.95
N PRO A 51 15.04 -7.93 9.94
CA PRO A 51 14.90 -8.63 8.66
C PRO A 51 14.85 -10.15 8.77
N TRP A 52 15.53 -10.74 9.76
CA TRP A 52 15.56 -12.19 9.94
C TRP A 52 14.22 -12.68 10.48
N THR A 53 13.72 -12.06 11.54
CA THR A 53 12.39 -12.36 12.11
C THR A 53 11.28 -12.11 11.09
N LEU A 54 11.37 -11.04 10.30
CA LEU A 54 10.44 -10.75 9.21
C LEU A 54 10.38 -11.90 8.19
N LYS A 55 11.54 -12.29 7.64
CA LYS A 55 11.64 -13.28 6.57
C LYS A 55 11.26 -14.69 7.02
N TRP A 56 11.71 -15.11 8.19
CA TRP A 56 11.63 -16.52 8.62
C TRP A 56 10.54 -16.82 9.63
N LEU A 57 9.87 -15.81 10.18
CA LEU A 57 8.76 -16.00 11.12
C LEU A 57 7.50 -15.26 10.69
N VAL A 58 7.57 -13.93 10.55
CA VAL A 58 6.37 -13.11 10.30
C VAL A 58 5.75 -13.41 8.94
N ASN A 59 6.53 -13.41 7.87
CA ASN A 59 6.01 -13.69 6.53
C ASN A 59 5.45 -15.12 6.38
N PRO A 60 6.10 -16.19 6.88
CA PRO A 60 5.49 -17.52 6.90
C PRO A 60 4.15 -17.57 7.63
N LEU A 61 4.01 -16.88 8.77
CA LEU A 61 2.75 -16.83 9.51
C LEU A 61 1.66 -16.06 8.75
N LEU A 62 2.00 -14.91 8.16
CA LEU A 62 1.09 -14.15 7.31
C LEU A 62 0.66 -14.96 6.10
N SER A 63 1.60 -15.63 5.42
CA SER A 63 1.28 -16.47 4.26
C SER A 63 0.31 -17.60 4.62
N ILE A 64 0.48 -18.24 5.78
CA ILE A 64 -0.47 -19.25 6.26
C ILE A 64 -1.85 -18.62 6.52
N ALA A 65 -1.90 -17.49 7.22
CA ALA A 65 -3.16 -16.80 7.52
C ALA A 65 -3.87 -16.37 6.23
N ASN A 66 -3.13 -15.81 5.27
CA ASN A 66 -3.63 -15.41 3.96
C ASN A 66 -4.16 -16.61 3.18
N ARG A 67 -3.44 -17.73 3.12
CA ARG A 67 -3.91 -18.97 2.48
C ARG A 67 -5.21 -19.49 3.08
N ILE A 68 -5.36 -19.44 4.41
CA ILE A 68 -6.62 -19.80 5.08
C ILE A 68 -7.74 -18.84 4.68
N GLY A 69 -7.47 -17.53 4.69
CA GLY A 69 -8.42 -16.50 4.27
C GLY A 69 -8.88 -16.71 2.82
N PHE A 70 -7.95 -16.95 1.90
CA PHE A 70 -8.24 -17.23 0.50
C PHE A 70 -9.03 -18.54 0.35
N TRP A 71 -8.65 -19.61 1.05
CA TRP A 71 -9.39 -20.87 1.01
C TRP A 71 -10.84 -20.69 1.46
N TRP A 72 -11.08 -19.92 2.53
CA TRP A 72 -12.44 -19.63 3.00
C TRP A 72 -13.29 -18.85 1.98
N LEU A 73 -12.65 -18.05 1.13
CA LEU A 73 -13.30 -17.35 0.02
C LEU A 73 -13.40 -18.16 -1.28
N GLY A 74 -12.91 -19.41 -1.31
CA GLY A 74 -12.80 -20.19 -2.55
C GLY A 74 -11.69 -19.73 -3.51
N ALA A 75 -10.83 -18.80 -3.06
CA ALA A 75 -9.73 -18.17 -3.81
C ALA A 75 -8.39 -18.95 -3.72
N GLY A 76 -8.46 -20.28 -3.55
CA GLY A 76 -7.29 -21.10 -3.27
C GLY A 76 -6.34 -21.31 -4.46
N GLN A 77 -6.82 -21.13 -5.70
CA GLN A 77 -6.04 -21.37 -6.91
C GLN A 77 -5.12 -20.21 -7.26
N THR A 78 -3.96 -20.54 -7.81
CA THR A 78 -2.92 -19.58 -8.22
C THR A 78 -2.50 -19.89 -9.65
N TYR A 79 -2.36 -18.85 -10.46
CA TYR A 79 -1.89 -18.93 -11.84
C TYR A 79 -0.69 -17.98 -12.00
N GLY A 80 0.52 -18.53 -12.03
CA GLY A 80 1.72 -17.70 -11.91
C GLY A 80 1.79 -17.06 -10.52
N LEU A 81 1.91 -15.74 -10.46
CA LEU A 81 1.83 -14.97 -9.21
C LEU A 81 0.42 -14.40 -8.95
N ILE A 82 -0.53 -14.61 -9.87
CA ILE A 82 -1.91 -14.14 -9.69
C ILE A 82 -2.72 -15.14 -8.89
N ARG A 83 -3.38 -14.62 -7.86
CA ARG A 83 -4.45 -15.31 -7.14
C ARG A 83 -5.75 -14.55 -7.34
N TRP A 84 -6.72 -15.20 -7.97
CA TRP A 84 -8.05 -14.65 -8.11
C TRP A 84 -8.81 -14.73 -6.79
N ILE A 85 -9.21 -13.58 -6.24
CA ILE A 85 -10.07 -13.51 -5.06
C ILE A 85 -11.54 -13.60 -5.49
N PHE A 86 -11.91 -12.82 -6.51
CA PHE A 86 -13.24 -12.84 -7.12
C PHE A 86 -13.09 -12.79 -8.64
N GLN A 87 -13.86 -13.61 -9.34
CA GLN A 87 -13.94 -13.62 -10.81
C GLN A 87 -15.38 -13.40 -11.24
N GLU A 88 -15.61 -12.31 -11.95
CA GLU A 88 -16.89 -11.94 -12.52
C GLU A 88 -16.74 -11.86 -14.04
N PRO A 89 -17.54 -12.61 -14.81
CA PRO A 89 -17.50 -12.55 -16.27
C PRO A 89 -17.73 -11.13 -16.80
N ASN A 90 -16.93 -10.72 -17.79
CA ASN A 90 -17.02 -9.40 -18.44
C ASN A 90 -16.83 -8.18 -17.50
N ALA A 91 -16.32 -8.39 -16.28
CA ALA A 91 -15.97 -7.32 -15.35
C ALA A 91 -14.52 -6.85 -15.54
N PRO A 92 -14.20 -5.59 -15.20
CA PRO A 92 -12.82 -5.15 -15.04
C PRO A 92 -12.11 -5.97 -13.96
N VAL A 93 -10.80 -6.14 -14.10
CA VAL A 93 -9.94 -6.82 -13.14
C VAL A 93 -9.21 -5.77 -12.32
N LEU A 94 -9.58 -5.63 -11.05
CA LEU A 94 -8.80 -4.86 -10.09
C LEU A 94 -7.60 -5.71 -9.64
N MET A 95 -6.44 -5.42 -10.22
CA MET A 95 -5.18 -6.03 -9.83
C MET A 95 -4.66 -5.33 -8.57
N TYR A 96 -4.80 -6.01 -7.44
CA TYR A 96 -4.35 -5.55 -6.14
C TYR A 96 -2.90 -5.96 -5.89
N VAL A 97 -2.05 -4.96 -5.63
CA VAL A 97 -0.65 -5.13 -5.26
C VAL A 97 -0.49 -4.64 -3.82
N HIS A 98 -0.18 -5.56 -2.90
CA HIS A 98 -0.17 -5.27 -1.48
C HIS A 98 1.04 -4.41 -1.05
N GLY A 99 0.90 -3.73 0.09
CA GLY A 99 1.99 -2.99 0.73
C GLY A 99 2.95 -3.85 1.55
N GLY A 100 3.64 -3.23 2.51
CA GLY A 100 4.59 -3.95 3.37
C GLY A 100 6.07 -3.77 2.99
N GLY A 101 6.42 -2.66 2.32
CA GLY A 101 7.82 -2.32 2.01
C GLY A 101 8.53 -3.33 1.09
N MET A 102 7.78 -4.06 0.27
CA MET A 102 8.25 -5.20 -0.54
C MET A 102 8.92 -6.33 0.29
N CYS A 103 8.71 -6.32 1.61
CA CYS A 103 9.35 -7.22 2.56
C CYS A 103 8.36 -7.92 3.50
N LEU A 104 7.14 -7.41 3.61
CA LEU A 104 6.06 -7.98 4.43
C LEU A 104 4.91 -8.40 3.51
N ASP A 105 4.34 -9.58 3.77
CA ASP A 105 3.18 -10.11 3.06
C ASP A 105 1.91 -9.27 3.35
N MET A 106 0.86 -9.46 2.56
CA MET A 106 -0.44 -8.83 2.73
C MET A 106 -0.96 -9.03 4.16
N ILE A 107 -1.44 -7.95 4.77
CA ILE A 107 -2.06 -8.00 6.10
C ILE A 107 -3.55 -8.40 5.98
N PRO A 108 -4.13 -9.14 6.94
CA PRO A 108 -5.49 -9.66 6.83
C PRO A 108 -6.58 -8.61 6.60
N CYS A 109 -6.42 -7.38 7.08
CA CYS A 109 -7.39 -6.30 6.86
C CYS A 109 -7.52 -5.92 5.38
N SER A 110 -6.46 -6.09 4.57
CA SER A 110 -6.54 -5.86 3.13
C SER A 110 -7.57 -6.77 2.45
N LEU A 111 -7.66 -8.04 2.86
CA LEU A 111 -8.65 -8.97 2.30
C LEU A 111 -10.09 -8.56 2.68
N VAL A 112 -10.28 -8.02 3.89
CA VAL A 112 -11.58 -7.48 4.34
C VAL A 112 -11.96 -6.25 3.52
N TYR A 113 -11.01 -5.35 3.28
CA TYR A 113 -11.17 -4.18 2.43
C TYR A 113 -11.57 -4.54 0.99
N LEU A 114 -10.83 -5.45 0.34
CA LEU A 114 -11.13 -5.92 -1.03
C LEU A 114 -12.50 -6.58 -1.13
N ARG A 115 -12.88 -7.38 -0.13
CA ARG A 115 -14.22 -8.00 -0.08
C ARG A 115 -15.32 -6.94 0.03
N HIS A 116 -15.09 -5.88 0.80
CA HIS A 116 -16.03 -4.77 0.88
C HIS A 116 -16.13 -4.01 -0.45
N LEU A 117 -15.00 -3.69 -1.09
CA LEU A 117 -15.00 -3.08 -2.43
C LEU A 117 -15.78 -3.93 -3.45
N LYS A 118 -15.56 -5.24 -3.47
CA LYS A 118 -16.32 -6.16 -4.34
C LYS A 118 -17.83 -6.05 -4.11
N LYS A 119 -18.25 -5.96 -2.84
CA LYS A 119 -19.66 -5.87 -2.46
C LYS A 119 -20.30 -4.56 -2.93
N GLU A 120 -19.61 -3.43 -2.75
CA GLU A 120 -20.17 -2.10 -3.05
C GLU A 120 -20.06 -1.73 -4.54
N VAL A 121 -18.97 -2.13 -5.23
CA VAL A 121 -18.77 -1.85 -6.66
C VAL A 121 -19.58 -2.81 -7.54
N GLY A 122 -19.79 -4.05 -7.10
CA GLY A 122 -20.58 -5.04 -7.82
C GLY A 122 -19.83 -5.73 -8.96
N CYS A 123 -19.92 -5.22 -10.19
CA CYS A 123 -19.33 -5.83 -11.39
C CYS A 123 -17.81 -5.61 -11.43
N LEU A 124 -17.08 -6.38 -10.63
CA LEU A 124 -15.64 -6.23 -10.40
C LEU A 124 -14.99 -7.59 -10.14
N SER A 125 -13.97 -7.94 -10.93
CA SER A 125 -13.05 -9.02 -10.58
C SER A 125 -11.91 -8.47 -9.72
N ILE A 126 -11.40 -9.27 -8.79
CA ILE A 126 -10.26 -8.87 -7.95
C ILE A 126 -9.19 -9.96 -8.00
N ALA A 127 -7.99 -9.56 -8.40
CA ALA A 127 -6.81 -10.41 -8.47
C ALA A 127 -5.72 -9.87 -7.55
N TYR A 128 -5.17 -10.71 -6.69
CA TYR A 128 -4.03 -10.41 -5.84
C TYR A 128 -2.74 -10.86 -6.51
N VAL A 129 -1.70 -10.02 -6.47
CA VAL A 129 -0.35 -10.35 -6.95
C VAL A 129 0.53 -10.80 -5.79
N ASP A 130 0.89 -12.08 -5.76
CA ASP A 130 1.75 -12.73 -4.76
C ASP A 130 3.24 -12.54 -5.13
N TYR A 131 3.70 -11.28 -5.21
CA TYR A 131 5.07 -10.96 -5.62
C TYR A 131 6.10 -11.37 -4.55
N SER A 132 7.34 -11.61 -4.96
CA SER A 132 8.40 -12.09 -4.08
C SER A 132 8.82 -11.04 -3.04
N LEU A 133 8.85 -11.45 -1.77
CA LEU A 133 9.21 -10.59 -0.64
C LEU A 133 10.68 -10.69 -0.26
N CYS A 134 11.24 -9.59 0.27
CA CYS A 134 12.63 -9.50 0.72
C CYS A 134 13.67 -9.83 -0.38
N GLU A 135 13.26 -9.70 -1.65
CA GLU A 135 14.13 -9.83 -2.81
C GLU A 135 14.70 -8.45 -3.19
N ARG A 136 15.81 -8.44 -3.91
CA ARG A 136 16.45 -7.18 -4.32
C ARG A 136 15.71 -6.54 -5.49
N TYR A 137 15.66 -5.21 -5.49
CA TYR A 137 15.30 -4.40 -6.65
C TYR A 137 16.08 -4.86 -7.90
N PRO A 138 15.45 -4.99 -9.09
CA PRO A 138 14.06 -4.60 -9.42
C PRO A 138 13.02 -5.73 -9.37
N LYS A 139 13.29 -6.87 -8.72
CA LYS A 139 12.49 -8.11 -8.89
C LYS A 139 10.98 -7.94 -8.68
N ALA A 140 10.54 -7.27 -7.61
CA ALA A 140 9.12 -7.05 -7.35
C ALA A 140 8.43 -6.22 -8.46
N ILE A 141 9.13 -5.23 -9.03
CA ILE A 141 8.61 -4.41 -10.14
C ILE A 141 8.47 -5.27 -11.39
N GLU A 142 9.47 -6.08 -11.72
CA GLU A 142 9.42 -7.00 -12.87
C GLU A 142 8.28 -8.01 -12.72
N GLU A 143 8.10 -8.59 -11.53
CA GLU A 143 7.05 -9.57 -11.28
C GLU A 143 5.65 -8.95 -11.43
N VAL A 144 5.41 -7.78 -10.84
CA VAL A 144 4.12 -7.07 -10.98
C VAL A 144 3.87 -6.64 -12.42
N TRP A 145 4.89 -6.14 -13.13
CA TRP A 145 4.80 -5.80 -14.56
C TRP A 145 4.40 -7.01 -15.41
N ASN A 146 5.06 -8.14 -15.19
CA ASN A 146 4.80 -9.36 -15.97
C ASN A 146 3.39 -9.88 -15.74
N GLU A 147 2.86 -9.83 -14.52
CA GLU A 147 1.46 -10.24 -14.28
C GLU A 147 0.45 -9.24 -14.86
N TYR A 148 0.74 -7.93 -14.81
CA TYR A 148 -0.06 -6.93 -15.50
C TYR A 148 -0.15 -7.23 -17.01
N GLN A 149 1.00 -7.42 -17.67
CA GLN A 149 1.06 -7.75 -19.10
C GLN A 149 0.32 -9.04 -19.44
N LYS A 150 0.41 -10.07 -18.58
CA LYS A 150 -0.34 -11.32 -18.78
C LYS A 150 -1.85 -11.06 -18.78
N LEU A 151 -2.37 -10.33 -17.80
CA LEU A 151 -3.80 -10.01 -17.74
C LEU A 151 -4.25 -9.22 -18.97
N VAL A 152 -3.48 -8.20 -19.38
CA VAL A 152 -3.75 -7.42 -20.59
C VAL A 152 -3.74 -8.30 -21.84
N SER A 153 -2.75 -9.19 -21.99
CA SER A 153 -2.63 -10.09 -23.15
C SER A 153 -3.78 -11.10 -23.25
N GLN A 154 -4.43 -11.41 -22.12
CA GLN A 154 -5.62 -12.27 -22.06
C GLN A 154 -6.91 -11.50 -22.39
N GLY A 155 -6.81 -10.21 -22.72
CA GLY A 155 -7.94 -9.35 -23.05
C GLY A 155 -8.68 -8.79 -21.83
N HIS A 156 -8.11 -8.91 -20.62
CA HIS A 156 -8.72 -8.31 -19.45
C HIS A 156 -8.59 -6.78 -19.48
N ARG A 157 -9.68 -6.09 -19.10
CA ARG A 157 -9.62 -4.66 -18.77
C ARG A 157 -9.12 -4.50 -17.35
N VAL A 158 -7.84 -4.12 -17.20
CA VAL A 158 -7.16 -4.09 -15.90
C VAL A 158 -7.24 -2.70 -15.28
N TRP A 159 -7.60 -2.65 -14.00
CA TRP A 159 -7.46 -1.50 -13.11
C TRP A 159 -6.44 -1.84 -12.02
N LEU A 160 -5.75 -0.84 -11.49
CA LEU A 160 -4.74 -1.03 -10.45
C LEU A 160 -5.24 -0.55 -9.09
N LEU A 161 -4.92 -1.29 -8.04
CA LEU A 161 -5.04 -0.87 -6.66
C LEU A 161 -3.77 -1.28 -5.92
N GLY A 162 -3.13 -0.36 -5.21
CA GLY A 162 -2.01 -0.73 -4.36
C GLY A 162 -1.86 0.17 -3.15
N ASP A 163 -1.38 -0.39 -2.05
CA ASP A 163 -1.13 0.34 -0.81
C ASP A 163 0.35 0.40 -0.47
N SER A 164 0.83 1.51 0.09
CA SER A 164 2.22 1.70 0.49
C SER A 164 3.22 1.35 -0.62
N ALA A 165 4.05 0.34 -0.40
CA ALA A 165 4.93 -0.25 -1.40
C ALA A 165 4.18 -0.73 -2.65
N GLY A 166 3.02 -1.35 -2.51
CA GLY A 166 2.20 -1.77 -3.65
C GLY A 166 1.69 -0.60 -4.46
N GLY A 167 1.37 0.53 -3.82
CA GLY A 167 1.06 1.79 -4.51
C GLY A 167 2.22 2.28 -5.38
N ASN A 168 3.46 2.19 -4.87
CA ASN A 168 4.67 2.47 -5.65
C ASN A 168 4.82 1.53 -6.85
N LEU A 169 4.59 0.22 -6.65
CA LEU A 169 4.66 -0.78 -7.73
C LEU A 169 3.60 -0.52 -8.80
N CYS A 170 2.36 -0.17 -8.43
CA CYS A 170 1.31 0.21 -9.38
C CYS A 170 1.69 1.45 -10.19
N LEU A 171 2.25 2.49 -9.55
CA LEU A 171 2.69 3.70 -10.24
C LEU A 171 3.87 3.43 -11.20
N ASN A 172 4.76 2.50 -10.85
CA ASN A 172 5.82 2.02 -11.73
C ASN A 172 5.26 1.30 -12.97
N VAL A 173 4.20 0.49 -12.82
CA VAL A 173 3.52 -0.14 -13.97
C VAL A 173 3.02 0.91 -14.95
N LEU A 174 2.45 2.03 -14.46
CA LEU A 174 1.96 3.11 -15.34
C LEU A 174 3.08 3.74 -16.16
N GLN A 175 4.20 4.10 -15.52
CA GLN A 175 5.36 4.64 -16.24
C GLN A 175 5.90 3.65 -17.26
N ARG A 176 5.93 2.36 -16.90
CA ARG A 176 6.41 1.31 -17.80
C ARG A 176 5.48 1.06 -18.98
N CYS A 177 4.17 1.20 -18.82
CA CYS A 177 3.23 1.20 -19.96
C CYS A 177 3.58 2.27 -20.99
N VAL A 178 4.00 3.46 -20.57
CA VAL A 178 4.42 4.52 -21.49
C VAL A 178 5.70 4.14 -22.24
N VAL A 179 6.71 3.64 -21.52
CA VAL A 179 8.00 3.26 -22.11
C VAL A 179 7.89 2.06 -23.06
N GLU A 180 7.09 1.06 -22.70
CA GLU A 180 6.90 -0.16 -23.50
C GLU A 180 5.70 -0.08 -24.46
N GLU A 181 5.08 1.11 -24.62
CA GLU A 181 3.90 1.33 -25.47
C GLU A 181 2.76 0.33 -25.23
N SER A 182 2.59 -0.09 -23.97
CA SER A 182 1.55 -1.03 -23.58
C SER A 182 0.22 -0.33 -23.31
N VAL A 183 -0.87 -1.10 -23.27
CA VAL A 183 -2.18 -0.60 -22.86
C VAL A 183 -2.05 -0.03 -21.44
N LEU A 184 -2.52 1.19 -21.23
CA LEU A 184 -2.60 1.80 -19.91
C LEU A 184 -3.90 1.36 -19.21
N PRO A 185 -3.88 1.12 -17.88
CA PRO A 185 -5.11 0.86 -17.15
C PRO A 185 -5.96 2.14 -17.09
N GLU A 186 -7.28 2.03 -17.18
CA GLU A 186 -8.16 3.22 -17.13
C GLU A 186 -8.18 3.90 -15.76
N LYS A 187 -7.95 3.11 -14.70
CA LYS A 187 -8.05 3.53 -13.29
C LYS A 187 -6.89 2.96 -12.50
N CYS A 188 -6.28 3.80 -11.65
CA CYS A 188 -5.29 3.37 -10.66
C CYS A 188 -5.56 4.06 -9.32
N VAL A 189 -5.69 3.26 -8.27
CA VAL A 189 -5.85 3.71 -6.88
C VAL A 189 -4.57 3.43 -6.11
N ALA A 190 -3.91 4.48 -5.60
CA ALA A 190 -2.70 4.37 -4.80
C ALA A 190 -2.97 4.86 -3.37
N ILE A 191 -2.91 3.96 -2.39
CA ILE A 191 -3.18 4.23 -0.98
C ILE A 191 -1.86 4.42 -0.24
N SER A 192 -1.65 5.59 0.36
CA SER A 192 -0.44 5.97 1.09
C SER A 192 0.87 5.56 0.37
N PRO A 193 1.04 5.84 -0.94
CA PRO A 193 2.13 5.25 -1.71
C PRO A 193 3.51 5.69 -1.19
N TRP A 194 4.45 4.74 -1.12
CA TRP A 194 5.83 5.03 -0.73
C TRP A 194 6.64 5.46 -1.95
N LEU A 195 6.78 6.78 -2.15
CA LEU A 195 7.20 7.35 -3.43
C LEU A 195 8.71 7.57 -3.55
N ASN A 196 9.43 7.63 -2.43
CA ASN A 196 10.88 7.79 -2.43
C ASN A 196 11.58 6.69 -1.59
N VAL A 197 11.87 5.55 -2.22
CA VAL A 197 12.44 4.37 -1.54
C VAL A 197 13.81 4.64 -0.96
N THR A 198 14.64 5.41 -1.65
CA THR A 198 16.03 5.67 -1.22
C THR A 198 16.15 6.88 -0.29
N LYS A 199 15.10 7.71 -0.19
CA LYS A 199 15.09 8.84 0.74
C LYS A 199 14.87 8.34 2.16
N THR A 200 15.73 8.84 3.03
CA THR A 200 15.55 8.78 4.47
C THR A 200 15.26 10.21 4.91
N GLU A 201 14.03 10.71 4.72
CA GLU A 201 13.68 12.03 5.25
C GLU A 201 13.76 11.97 6.78
N SER A 202 14.94 12.29 7.32
CA SER A 202 15.21 12.51 8.74
C SER A 202 14.95 13.96 9.16
N PHE A 203 14.80 14.87 8.18
CA PHE A 203 14.66 16.31 8.42
C PHE A 203 13.21 16.81 8.48
N VAL A 204 12.25 16.11 7.88
CA VAL A 204 10.81 16.38 8.05
C VAL A 204 10.26 15.48 9.15
N SER A 205 10.93 15.45 10.30
CA SER A 205 10.32 14.83 11.47
C SER A 205 9.11 15.68 11.85
N ARG A 206 7.92 15.28 11.41
CA ARG A 206 6.72 15.54 12.20
C ARG A 206 6.93 14.79 13.52
N THR A 207 7.65 15.40 14.46
CA THR A 207 7.92 14.86 15.80
C THR A 207 6.63 14.57 16.59
N THR A 208 5.50 15.02 16.06
CA THR A 208 4.14 14.85 16.56
C THR A 208 3.31 13.80 15.82
N SER A 209 3.80 13.20 14.71
CA SER A 209 3.04 12.17 13.99
C SER A 209 2.67 11.01 14.92
N VAL A 210 1.42 10.58 14.84
CA VAL A 210 0.84 9.45 15.57
C VAL A 210 0.86 8.17 14.72
N ASP A 211 1.59 8.18 13.61
CA ASP A 211 1.67 7.08 12.67
C ASP A 211 2.37 5.85 13.26
N PHE A 212 1.92 4.67 12.83
CA PHE A 212 2.58 3.42 13.21
C PHE A 212 3.77 3.08 12.30
N LEU A 213 3.79 3.60 11.08
CA LEU A 213 4.94 3.49 10.18
C LEU A 213 6.05 4.41 10.70
N THR A 214 7.26 3.86 10.83
CA THR A 214 8.40 4.63 11.37
C THR A 214 9.53 4.74 10.35
N TRP A 215 10.33 5.80 10.48
CA TRP A 215 11.54 5.98 9.65
C TRP A 215 12.53 4.82 9.79
N ASN A 216 12.62 4.22 10.98
CA ASN A 216 13.45 3.03 11.20
C ASN A 216 12.93 1.84 10.38
N GLN A 217 11.61 1.67 10.29
CA GLN A 217 11.00 0.60 9.52
C GLN A 217 11.20 0.82 8.01
N LEU A 218 10.99 2.04 7.50
CA LEU A 218 11.28 2.37 6.10
C LEU A 218 12.76 2.17 5.76
N ALA A 219 13.68 2.56 6.65
CA ALA A 219 15.11 2.32 6.47
C ALA A 219 15.44 0.82 6.42
N MET A 220 14.79 0.01 7.26
CA MET A 220 14.93 -1.44 7.23
C MET A 220 14.44 -2.02 5.89
N PHE A 221 13.24 -1.64 5.43
CA PHE A 221 12.71 -2.07 4.13
C PHE A 221 13.62 -1.66 2.97
N LYS A 222 14.06 -0.39 2.94
CA LYS A 222 15.03 0.12 1.96
C LYS A 222 16.30 -0.73 1.95
N ASN A 223 16.86 -1.05 3.12
CA ASN A 223 18.12 -1.79 3.21
C ASN A 223 17.99 -3.25 2.78
N VAL A 224 16.81 -3.86 2.91
CA VAL A 224 16.54 -5.20 2.39
C VAL A 224 16.32 -5.17 0.87
N TYR A 225 15.42 -4.29 0.41
CA TYR A 225 14.97 -4.23 -0.98
C TYR A 225 15.99 -3.57 -1.91
N ALA A 226 16.50 -2.40 -1.55
CA ALA A 226 17.40 -1.58 -2.35
C ALA A 226 18.60 -1.07 -1.53
N PRO A 227 19.47 -1.96 -1.00
CA PRO A 227 20.60 -1.57 -0.15
C PRO A 227 21.50 -0.54 -0.82
N ASN A 228 21.76 -0.73 -2.12
CA ASN A 228 22.55 0.17 -2.99
C ASN A 228 21.67 0.95 -3.97
N GLY A 229 20.40 1.20 -3.62
CA GLY A 229 19.45 1.89 -4.50
C GLY A 229 19.97 3.26 -4.93
N ASN A 230 19.92 3.54 -6.23
CA ASN A 230 20.33 4.82 -6.77
C ASN A 230 19.24 5.88 -6.51
N TYR A 231 19.63 7.00 -5.91
CA TYR A 231 18.72 8.11 -5.61
C TYR A 231 18.13 8.76 -6.86
N THR A 232 18.84 8.72 -7.99
CA THR A 232 18.35 9.29 -9.26
C THR A 232 17.56 8.29 -10.10
N ASP A 233 17.33 7.07 -9.60
CA ASP A 233 16.51 6.08 -10.29
C ASP A 233 15.03 6.48 -10.20
N PRO A 234 14.35 6.74 -11.34
CA PRO A 234 12.94 7.13 -11.34
C PRO A 234 12.01 6.06 -10.80
N HIS A 235 12.36 4.78 -10.92
CA HIS A 235 11.52 3.67 -10.47
C HIS A 235 11.57 3.47 -8.95
N LEU A 236 12.69 3.83 -8.33
CA LEU A 236 12.82 3.83 -6.87
C LEU A 236 12.28 5.11 -6.22
N ASN A 237 12.38 6.25 -6.89
CA ASN A 237 12.02 7.55 -6.30
C ASN A 237 11.15 8.39 -7.24
N LEU A 238 9.92 7.92 -7.48
CA LEU A 238 8.94 8.49 -8.40
C LEU A 238 8.65 9.98 -8.14
N GLU A 239 8.59 10.39 -6.86
CA GLU A 239 8.33 11.79 -6.53
C GLU A 239 9.54 12.68 -6.80
N THR A 240 10.73 12.22 -6.43
CA THR A 240 11.96 13.00 -6.60
C THR A 240 12.36 13.12 -8.07
N ASN A 241 12.30 12.02 -8.79
CA ASN A 241 12.71 11.90 -10.19
C ASN A 241 11.46 11.92 -11.09
N PHE A 242 10.63 12.93 -10.90
CA PHE A 242 9.34 13.06 -11.57
C PHE A 242 9.52 13.43 -13.04
N ASP A 243 9.06 12.57 -13.94
CA ASP A 243 9.10 12.78 -15.39
C ASP A 243 7.76 13.35 -15.90
N VAL A 244 7.74 14.63 -16.25
CA VAL A 244 6.54 15.33 -16.71
C VAL A 244 5.97 14.72 -17.99
N GLU A 245 6.81 14.28 -18.93
CA GLU A 245 6.35 13.72 -20.21
C GLU A 245 5.71 12.36 -19.99
N ALA A 246 6.35 11.49 -19.22
CA ALA A 246 5.80 10.18 -18.88
C ALA A 246 4.45 10.33 -18.15
N TRP A 247 4.35 11.22 -17.17
CA TRP A 247 3.10 11.42 -16.43
C TRP A 247 2.01 12.09 -17.27
N THR A 248 2.36 12.93 -18.25
CA THR A 248 1.39 13.46 -19.23
C THR A 248 0.77 12.33 -20.05
N ASN A 249 1.59 11.41 -20.54
CA ASN A 249 1.11 10.24 -21.30
C ASN A 249 0.27 9.29 -20.43
N VAL A 250 0.64 9.10 -19.16
CA VAL A 250 -0.17 8.32 -18.20
C VAL A 250 -1.56 8.96 -18.03
N LEU A 251 -1.62 10.26 -17.71
CA LEU A 251 -2.88 10.95 -17.41
C LEU A 251 -3.79 11.11 -18.63
N ALA A 252 -3.25 11.05 -19.85
CA ALA A 252 -4.05 11.02 -21.07
C ALA A 252 -5.05 9.85 -21.11
N SER A 253 -4.66 8.70 -20.54
CA SER A 253 -5.46 7.45 -20.57
C SER A 253 -5.93 6.97 -19.20
N THR A 254 -5.21 7.33 -18.13
CA THR A 254 -5.43 6.79 -16.78
C THR A 254 -5.99 7.87 -15.86
N LYS A 255 -7.12 7.59 -15.18
CA LYS A 255 -7.55 8.35 -14.01
C LYS A 255 -6.83 7.83 -12.77
N LEU A 256 -6.38 8.74 -11.90
CA LEU A 256 -5.68 8.41 -10.65
C LEU A 256 -6.50 8.83 -9.44
N LEU A 257 -6.56 7.96 -8.44
CA LEU A 257 -7.00 8.28 -7.10
C LEU A 257 -5.85 8.01 -6.12
N ILE A 258 -5.37 9.07 -5.46
CA ILE A 258 -4.33 8.96 -4.44
C ILE A 258 -4.98 9.23 -3.08
N LEU A 259 -4.83 8.29 -2.16
CA LEU A 259 -5.36 8.37 -0.79
C LEU A 259 -4.21 8.47 0.19
N CYS A 260 -4.35 9.22 1.29
CA CYS A 260 -3.38 9.20 2.39
C CYS A 260 -4.00 9.64 3.72
N GLY A 261 -3.35 9.30 4.84
CA GLY A 261 -3.66 9.86 6.15
C GLY A 261 -2.93 11.18 6.38
N GLU A 262 -3.59 12.18 6.98
CA GLU A 262 -2.94 13.47 7.27
C GLU A 262 -1.82 13.38 8.31
N ASP A 263 -1.83 12.38 9.18
CA ASP A 263 -0.82 12.18 10.23
C ASP A 263 0.28 11.19 9.83
N GLU A 264 0.23 10.59 8.63
CA GLU A 264 1.22 9.61 8.20
C GLU A 264 2.56 10.25 7.82
N ILE A 265 3.67 9.51 8.00
CA ILE A 265 5.02 10.04 7.74
C ILE A 265 5.30 10.25 6.24
N LEU A 266 4.57 9.54 5.37
CA LEU A 266 4.68 9.65 3.90
C LEU A 266 3.85 10.81 3.34
N TYR A 267 2.97 11.43 4.14
CA TYR A 267 2.09 12.52 3.70
C TYR A 267 2.83 13.60 2.89
N PRO A 268 4.00 14.13 3.32
CA PRO A 268 4.66 15.20 2.58
C PRO A 268 5.07 14.81 1.15
N GLU A 269 5.57 13.58 0.93
CA GLU A 269 5.94 13.14 -0.43
C GLU A 269 4.70 12.89 -1.29
N ILE A 270 3.63 12.35 -0.71
CA ILE A 270 2.38 12.09 -1.42
C ILE A 270 1.74 13.40 -1.90
N ILE A 271 1.70 14.41 -1.03
CA ILE A 271 1.16 15.73 -1.41
C ILE A 271 1.99 16.38 -2.51
N ARG A 272 3.33 16.34 -2.43
CA ARG A 272 4.19 16.90 -3.49
C ARG A 272 3.98 16.20 -4.83
N PHE A 273 3.89 14.87 -4.81
CA PHE A 273 3.65 14.08 -6.02
C PHE A 273 2.28 14.35 -6.63
N ALA A 274 1.21 14.35 -5.81
CA ALA A 274 -0.13 14.67 -6.26
C ALA A 274 -0.25 16.11 -6.80
N GLN A 275 0.45 17.08 -6.21
CA GLN A 275 0.53 18.44 -6.74
C GLN A 275 1.23 18.49 -8.10
N LYS A 276 2.33 17.75 -8.29
CA LYS A 276 3.01 17.64 -9.59
C LYS A 276 2.08 17.07 -10.67
N LEU A 277 1.30 16.04 -10.34
CA LEU A 277 0.29 15.48 -11.24
C LEU A 277 -0.84 16.47 -11.55
N ARG A 278 -1.37 17.17 -10.54
CA ARG A 278 -2.42 18.19 -10.72
C ARG A 278 -1.99 19.34 -11.62
N ASN A 279 -0.71 19.69 -11.61
CA ASN A 279 -0.16 20.72 -12.51
C ASN A 279 -0.10 20.26 -13.98
N ILE A 280 -0.17 18.96 -14.25
CA ILE A 280 -0.27 18.41 -15.60
C ILE A 280 -1.73 18.41 -16.05
N ASP A 281 -2.60 17.73 -15.29
CA ASP A 281 -4.03 17.64 -15.56
C ASP A 281 -4.80 17.40 -14.26
N SER A 282 -5.49 18.43 -13.75
CA SER A 282 -6.23 18.35 -12.49
C SER A 282 -7.47 17.47 -12.55
N ASP A 283 -8.04 17.23 -13.74
CA ASP A 283 -9.28 16.47 -13.91
C ASP A 283 -9.01 14.96 -13.95
N ARG A 284 -7.75 14.57 -14.09
CA ARG A 284 -7.29 13.17 -14.15
C ARG A 284 -6.75 12.64 -12.83
N ILE A 285 -6.62 13.47 -11.80
CA ILE A 285 -6.11 13.08 -10.48
C ILE A 285 -6.99 13.61 -9.35
N GLU A 286 -7.49 12.67 -8.55
CA GLU A 286 -8.11 12.96 -7.28
C GLU A 286 -7.14 12.63 -6.13
N LEU A 287 -6.99 13.56 -5.19
CA LEU A 287 -6.24 13.34 -3.95
C LEU A 287 -7.20 13.53 -2.79
N VAL A 288 -7.35 12.49 -1.99
CA VAL A 288 -8.21 12.48 -0.80
C VAL A 288 -7.34 12.17 0.42
N SER A 289 -7.40 13.05 1.40
CA SER A 289 -6.71 12.85 2.68
C SER A 289 -7.72 12.58 3.78
N GLN A 290 -7.43 11.61 4.64
CA GLN A 290 -8.20 11.31 5.83
C GLN A 290 -7.68 12.17 7.00
N PRO A 291 -8.50 13.09 7.55
CA PRO A 291 -8.11 13.87 8.71
C PRO A 291 -7.74 12.97 9.88
N ARG A 292 -6.58 13.26 10.49
CA ARG A 292 -5.98 12.42 11.54
C ARG A 292 -5.82 10.93 11.16
N GLY A 293 -5.78 10.63 9.86
CA GLY A 293 -5.50 9.29 9.35
C GLY A 293 -4.01 8.96 9.47
N VAL A 294 -3.69 7.71 9.81
CA VAL A 294 -2.32 7.19 9.80
C VAL A 294 -2.00 6.45 8.49
N HIS A 295 -0.82 5.86 8.37
CA HIS A 295 -0.43 5.13 7.16
C HIS A 295 -1.45 4.04 6.80
N CYS A 296 -1.89 4.00 5.54
CA CYS A 296 -2.93 3.08 5.05
C CYS A 296 -4.25 3.09 5.87
N ASP A 297 -4.63 4.23 6.47
CA ASP A 297 -5.77 4.36 7.40
C ASP A 297 -7.04 3.69 6.84
N THR A 298 -7.32 3.95 5.57
CA THR A 298 -8.56 3.52 4.90
C THR A 298 -8.72 1.99 4.86
N MET A 299 -7.62 1.26 4.71
CA MET A 299 -7.67 -0.21 4.67
C MET A 299 -7.83 -0.81 6.07
N MET A 300 -7.41 -0.08 7.10
CA MET A 300 -7.34 -0.59 8.48
C MET A 300 -8.54 -0.18 9.32
N PHE A 301 -9.08 1.03 9.11
CA PHE A 301 -10.00 1.67 10.04
C PHE A 301 -11.33 2.11 9.42
N ASP A 302 -11.39 2.50 8.14
CA ASP A 302 -12.61 3.07 7.54
C ASP A 302 -13.82 2.13 7.62
N LEU A 303 -13.61 0.81 7.47
CA LEU A 303 -14.68 -0.19 7.60
C LEU A 303 -15.30 -0.30 9.00
N ARG A 304 -14.64 0.27 10.01
CA ARG A 304 -15.12 0.34 11.40
C ARG A 304 -15.45 1.77 11.81
N ALA A 305 -15.18 2.75 10.94
CA ALA A 305 -15.45 4.14 11.23
C ALA A 305 -16.96 4.38 11.30
N SER A 306 -17.37 5.36 12.12
CA SER A 306 -18.74 5.83 12.11
C SER A 306 -19.09 6.44 10.75
N GLU A 307 -20.39 6.51 10.44
CA GLU A 307 -20.89 7.12 9.20
C GLU A 307 -20.29 8.52 8.98
N GLY A 308 -19.80 8.78 7.76
CA GLY A 308 -19.12 10.03 7.38
C GLY A 308 -17.64 10.14 7.78
N ASN A 309 -17.07 9.15 8.48
CA ASN A 309 -15.65 9.12 8.86
C ASN A 309 -14.81 8.16 8.01
N ALA A 310 -15.35 7.66 6.88
CA ALA A 310 -14.74 6.70 5.97
C ALA A 310 -14.49 7.30 4.58
N ARG A 311 -14.13 8.59 4.51
CA ARG A 311 -14.11 9.37 3.26
C ARG A 311 -13.23 8.72 2.18
N CYS A 312 -12.05 8.21 2.53
CA CYS A 312 -11.15 7.57 1.58
C CYS A 312 -11.77 6.29 0.97
N LEU A 313 -12.45 5.48 1.78
CA LEU A 313 -13.18 4.31 1.31
C LEU A 313 -14.35 4.70 0.41
N GLU A 314 -15.16 5.69 0.81
CA GLU A 314 -16.30 6.19 0.05
C GLU A 314 -15.88 6.69 -1.34
N GLU A 315 -14.82 7.50 -1.41
CA GLU A 315 -14.28 7.98 -2.69
C GLU A 315 -13.65 6.85 -3.51
N THR A 316 -13.07 5.82 -2.88
CA THR A 316 -12.59 4.64 -3.62
C THR A 316 -13.73 3.87 -4.27
N ILE A 317 -14.84 3.66 -3.55
CA ILE A 317 -16.03 2.99 -4.08
C ILE A 317 -16.61 3.78 -5.24
N LYS A 318 -16.75 5.11 -5.09
CA LYS A 318 -17.23 6.00 -6.14
C LYS A 318 -16.32 6.00 -7.35
N PHE A 319 -15.01 6.08 -7.14
CA PHE A 319 -14.01 6.08 -8.20
C PHE A 319 -14.00 4.77 -9.00
N LEU A 320 -14.13 3.63 -8.34
CA LEU A 320 -14.16 2.31 -8.98
C LEU A 320 -15.55 1.94 -9.53
N GLY A 321 -16.60 2.58 -9.02
CA GLY A 321 -17.98 2.38 -9.44
C GLY A 321 -18.25 2.71 -10.92
N PRO A 322 -19.44 2.34 -11.42
CA PRO A 322 -19.89 2.77 -12.74
C PRO A 322 -19.93 4.30 -12.82
N GLU A 323 -19.51 4.85 -13.95
CA GLU A 323 -19.74 6.27 -14.23
C GLU A 323 -21.25 6.47 -14.37
N LEU A 324 -21.82 7.34 -13.52
CA LEU A 324 -23.25 7.64 -13.48
C LEU A 324 -23.73 8.39 -14.73
#